data_AF-A0A3C2DEA7-F1
#
_entry.id   AF-A0A3C2DEA7-F1
#
_cell.length_a   1.000
_cell.length_b   1.000
_cell.length_c   1.000
_cell.angle_alpha   90.00
_cell.angle_beta   90.00
_cell.angle_gamma   90.00
#
_symmetry.space_group_name_H-M   'P 1'
#
loop_
_entity.id
_entity.type
_entity.pdbx_description
1 polymer ?
#
loop_
_entity_poly.entity_id
_entity_poly.type
_entity_poly.pdbx_seq_one_letter_code
_entity_poly.pdbx_strand_id
1 'polypeptide(L)' 'MLNDRILVRTDTEEGERRSSGGILIPATAQVGKRLAWAEVVAAGPNVRAMEIGDQVLFNPEDRYEV' A
#
# COMPACT_ATOMS: atom_id res chain seq x y z
N MET A 1 -13.20 -4.27 16.14
CA MET A 1 -13.59 -2.99 15.54
C MET A 1 -13.25 -3.00 14.05
N LEU A 2 -14.14 -3.52 13.20
CA LEU A 2 -13.89 -3.61 11.74
C LEU A 2 -14.81 -2.72 10.91
N ASN A 3 -15.70 -1.92 11.51
CA ASN A 3 -16.74 -1.09 10.88
C ASN A 3 -16.58 -0.81 9.38
N ASP A 4 -15.87 0.25 9.03
CA ASP A 4 -15.62 0.78 7.70
C ASP A 4 -14.16 0.56 7.27
N ARG A 5 -13.50 -0.43 7.88
CA ARG A 5 -12.07 -0.72 7.70
C ARG A 5 -11.88 -1.91 6.77
N ILE A 6 -10.73 -1.92 6.10
CA ILE A 6 -10.24 -3.08 5.35
C ILE A 6 -8.91 -3.55 5.90
N LEU A 7 -8.64 -4.84 5.76
CA LEU A 7 -7.32 -5.42 5.94
C LEU A 7 -6.73 -5.69 4.56
N VAL A 8 -5.46 -5.32 4.36
CA VAL A 8 -4.77 -5.49 3.07
C VAL A 8 -3.48 -6.28 3.25
N ARG A 9 -3.14 -7.10 2.25
CA ARG A 9 -1.85 -7.79 2.14
C ARG A 9 -0.97 -7.03 1.16
N THR A 10 0.20 -6.58 1.61
CA THR A 10 1.20 -5.93 0.77
C THR A 10 2.18 -6.95 0.20
N ASP A 11 2.47 -6.87 -1.09
CA ASP A 11 3.54 -7.66 -1.71
C ASP A 11 4.85 -6.88 -1.53
N THR A 12 5.64 -7.28 -0.54
CA THR A 12 6.90 -6.60 -0.23
C THR A 12 8.03 -7.16 -1.09
N GLU A 13 8.56 -6.36 -2.02
CA GLU A 13 9.97 -6.46 -2.42
C GLU A 13 10.67 -5.16 -2.04
N GLU A 14 11.27 -5.16 -0.86
CA GLU A 14 12.17 -4.09 -0.39
C GLU A 14 13.56 -4.31 -1.02
N GLY A 15 13.63 -4.22 -2.35
CA GLY A 15 14.86 -4.33 -3.13
C GLY A 15 15.57 -2.98 -3.29
N GLU A 16 16.88 -3.04 -3.53
CA GLU A 16 17.74 -1.88 -3.81
C GLU A 16 17.08 -0.85 -4.75
N ARG A 17 17.23 0.43 -4.42
CA ARG A 17 16.58 1.56 -5.13
C ARG A 17 17.16 1.74 -6.53
N ARG A 18 16.73 0.91 -7.48
CA ARG A 18 17.05 1.04 -8.90
C ARG A 18 15.84 1.55 -9.65
N SER A 19 16.06 2.48 -10.58
CA SER A 19 15.05 2.81 -11.58
C SER A 19 14.76 1.56 -12.43
N SER A 20 13.64 1.56 -13.18
CA SER A 20 13.34 0.50 -14.15
C SER A 20 14.45 0.32 -15.20
N GLY A 21 15.24 1.36 -15.46
CA GLY A 21 16.43 1.33 -16.33
C GLY A 21 17.73 0.90 -15.64
N GLY A 22 17.68 0.46 -14.37
CA GLY A 22 18.84 -0.02 -13.62
C GLY A 22 19.70 1.07 -12.97
N ILE A 23 19.26 2.33 -12.99
CA ILE A 23 20.01 3.46 -12.39
C ILE A 23 19.82 3.43 -10.88
N LEU A 24 20.92 3.41 -10.14
CA LEU A 24 20.90 3.57 -8.69
C LEU A 24 20.40 4.98 -8.33
N ILE A 25 19.30 5.07 -7.59
CA ILE A 25 18.73 6.35 -7.16
C ILE A 25 19.43 6.77 -5.86
N PRO A 26 20.05 7.96 -5.78
CA PRO A 26 20.79 8.40 -4.61
C PRO A 26 19.87 8.64 -3.40
N ALA A 27 20.43 8.54 -2.19
CA ALA A 27 19.69 8.69 -0.93
C ALA A 27 19.07 10.09 -0.75
N THR A 28 19.63 11.12 -1.41
CA THR A 28 19.13 12.50 -1.37
C THR A 28 17.91 12.75 -2.27
N ALA A 29 17.57 11.79 -3.15
CA ALA A 29 16.37 11.91 -3.97
C ALA A 29 15.12 11.80 -3.09
N GLN A 30 14.43 12.93 -2.92
CA GLN A 30 13.13 13.00 -2.29
C GLN A 30 12.09 12.42 -3.26
N VAL A 31 11.72 11.16 -3.04
CA VAL A 31 10.49 10.61 -3.63
C VAL A 31 9.35 11.18 -2.78
N GLY A 32 8.29 11.68 -3.41
CA GLY A 32 7.08 12.12 -2.68
C GLY A 32 6.44 10.96 -1.90
N LYS A 33 5.20 11.12 -1.45
CA LYS A 33 4.48 10.05 -0.73
C LYS A 33 4.51 8.75 -1.56
N ARG A 34 5.21 7.72 -1.06
CA ARG A 34 5.32 6.43 -1.73
C ARG A 34 4.03 5.66 -1.53
N LEU A 35 3.18 5.67 -2.55
CA LEU A 35 2.00 4.83 -2.56
C LEU A 35 2.40 3.37 -2.74
N ALA A 36 1.65 2.48 -2.08
CA ALA A 36 1.83 1.04 -2.15
C ALA A 36 0.56 0.40 -2.71
N TRP A 37 0.77 -0.61 -3.55
CA TRP A 37 -0.27 -1.53 -3.96
C TRP A 37 -0.45 -2.61 -2.90
N ALA A 38 -1.68 -3.05 -2.70
CA ALA A 38 -2.01 -4.18 -1.85
C ALA A 38 -3.34 -4.81 -2.26
N GLU A 39 -3.51 -6.07 -1.89
CA GLU A 39 -4.76 -6.81 -2.08
C GLU A 39 -5.64 -6.74 -0.83
N VAL A 40 -6.93 -6.46 -0.99
CA VAL A 40 -7.90 -6.50 0.11
C VAL A 40 -8.13 -7.95 0.53
N VAL A 41 -7.82 -8.30 1.79
CA VAL A 41 -7.99 -9.65 2.33
C VAL A 41 -9.12 -9.76 3.36
N ALA A 42 -9.62 -8.64 3.88
CA ALA A 42 -10.85 -8.59 4.67
C ALA A 42 -11.52 -7.23 4.55
N ALA A 43 -12.85 -7.21 4.60
CA ALA A 43 -13.65 -5.99 4.57
C ALA A 43 -14.62 -5.92 5.76
N GLY A 44 -14.74 -4.73 6.34
CA GLY A 44 -15.69 -4.41 7.38
C GLY A 44 -17.15 -4.44 6.92
N PRO A 45 -18.10 -4.60 7.86
CA PRO A 45 -19.52 -4.70 7.52
C PRO A 45 -20.11 -3.44 6.85
N ASN A 46 -19.48 -2.27 7.00
CA ASN A 46 -19.93 -1.02 6.38
C ASN A 46 -19.16 -0.65 5.11
N VAL A 47 -18.17 -1.45 4.70
CA VAL A 47 -17.41 -1.21 3.47
C VAL A 47 -18.28 -1.54 2.25
N ARG A 48 -18.43 -0.58 1.34
CA ARG A 48 -19.26 -0.73 0.11
C ARG A 48 -18.51 -0.39 -1.18
N ALA A 49 -17.33 0.20 -1.08
CA ALA A 49 -16.59 0.73 -2.22
C ALA A 49 -15.59 -0.28 -2.82
N MET A 50 -15.41 -1.43 -2.17
CA MET A 50 -14.39 -2.43 -2.49
C MET A 50 -14.79 -3.78 -1.90
N GLU A 51 -14.24 -4.83 -2.48
CA GLU A 51 -14.47 -6.23 -2.12
C GLU A 51 -13.15 -6.95 -1.82
N ILE A 52 -13.24 -8.13 -1.20
CA ILE A 52 -12.05 -8.98 -0.99
C ILE A 52 -11.51 -9.42 -2.36
N GLY A 53 -10.19 -9.27 -2.55
CA GLY A 53 -9.49 -9.54 -3.81
C GLY A 53 -9.19 -8.29 -4.64
N ASP A 54 -9.79 -7.14 -4.32
CA ASP A 54 -9.49 -5.90 -5.02
C ASP A 54 -8.04 -5.43 -4.77
N GLN A 55 -7.45 -4.80 -5.80
CA GLN A 55 -6.17 -4.12 -5.70
C GLN A 55 -6.39 -2.65 -5.34
N VAL A 56 -5.76 -2.21 -4.26
CA VAL A 56 -5.87 -0.84 -3.76
C VAL A 56 -4.52 -0.15 -3.73
N LEU A 57 -4.53 1.13 -4.08
CA LEU A 57 -3.37 2.02 -3.99
C LEU A 57 -3.57 2.95 -2.78
N PHE A 58 -2.68 2.89 -1.80
CA PHE A 58 -2.78 3.67 -0.58
C PHE A 58 -1.41 4.19 -0.13
N ASN A 59 -1.37 5.15 0.78
CA ASN A 59 -0.13 5.57 1.43
C ASN A 59 0.07 4.77 2.74
N PRO A 60 1.12 3.96 2.88
CA PRO A 60 1.42 3.23 4.11
C PRO A 60 1.64 4.12 5.34
N GLU A 61 2.10 5.35 5.15
CA GLU A 61 2.36 6.28 6.26
C GLU A 61 1.09 6.93 6.82
N ASP A 62 0.00 6.94 6.05
CA ASP A 62 -1.29 7.50 6.47
C ASP A 62 -2.18 6.42 7.17
N ARG A 63 -1.62 5.25 7.54
CA ARG A 63 -2.38 4.16 8.17
C ARG A 63 -2.76 4.48 9.62
N TYR A 64 -4.03 4.30 9.95
CA TYR A 64 -4.53 4.29 11.32
C TYR A 64 -4.49 2.87 11.88
N GLU A 65 -3.42 2.51 12.58
CA GLU A 65 -3.32 1.27 13.35
C GLU A 65 -3.93 1.50 14.75
N VAL A 66 -5.14 0.98 14.99
CA VAL A 66 -5.70 0.81 16.35
C VAL A 66 -6.47 -0.50 16.43
#